data_AF-A0A937TA38-F1
#
_entry.id   AF-A0A937TA38-F1
#
_cell.length_a   1.000
_cell.length_b   1.000
_cell.length_c   1.000
_cell.angle_alpha   90.00
_cell.angle_beta   90.00
_cell.angle_gamma   90.00
#
_symmetry.space_group_name_H-M   'P 1'
#
loop_
_entity.id
_entity.type
_entity.pdbx_description
1 polymer ?
#
loop_
_entity_poly.entity_id
_entity_poly.type
_entity_poly.pdbx_seq_one_letter_code
_entity_poly.pdbx_strand_id
1 'polypeptide(L)'
;TIVARNLGPDVADGAIVSDTIPANITGVSWTCVASGGATCTGGTGNNVSDTLTSFPVGGVVTYTVKGNLALLDSAVNTATVTPPAGVVDPDNANNSATVSTYRILLMPIFKNYRP
;
A
#
# COMPACT_ATOMS: atom_id res chain seq x y z
N THR A 1 -4.96 -0.44 0.12
CA THR A 1 -4.49 0.63 1.02
C THR A 1 -3.19 0.18 1.63
N ILE A 2 -2.20 1.07 1.69
CA ILE A 2 -0.91 0.83 2.35
C ILE A 2 -0.87 1.73 3.58
N VAL A 3 -0.47 1.20 4.72
CA VAL A 3 -0.31 1.98 5.96
C VAL A 3 1.09 1.71 6.49
N ALA A 4 1.91 2.76 6.58
CA ALA A 4 3.20 2.69 7.26
C ALA A 4 3.14 3.50 8.55
N ARG A 5 3.66 2.92 9.63
CA ARG A 5 3.66 3.51 10.97
C ARG A 5 5.06 3.39 11.54
N ASN A 6 5.63 4.49 12.04
CA ASN A 6 6.86 4.40 12.80
C ASN A 6 6.50 3.99 14.24
N LEU A 7 6.83 2.76 14.61
CA LEU A 7 6.56 2.24 15.96
C LEU A 7 7.63 2.65 16.99
N GLY A 8 8.70 3.33 16.55
CA GLY A 8 9.85 3.68 17.37
C GLY A 8 10.85 2.53 17.52
N PRO A 9 11.87 2.70 18.38
CA PRO A 9 12.01 3.78 19.36
C PRO A 9 12.48 5.12 18.78
N ASP A 10 13.06 5.13 17.57
CA ASP A 10 13.69 6.30 16.99
C ASP A 10 12.85 6.97 15.90
N VAL A 11 13.18 8.23 15.59
CA VAL A 11 12.66 8.95 14.42
C VAL A 11 13.24 8.32 13.13
N ALA A 12 12.42 8.23 12.08
CA ALA A 12 12.79 7.62 10.81
C ALA A 12 12.63 8.59 9.62
N ASP A 13 12.98 9.86 9.82
CA ASP A 13 12.96 10.89 8.78
C ASP A 13 13.84 10.47 7.60
N GLY A 14 13.28 10.50 6.38
CA GLY A 14 13.91 10.00 5.17
C GLY A 14 13.60 8.52 4.86
N ALA A 15 12.76 7.84 5.65
CA ALA A 15 12.27 6.52 5.29
C ALA A 15 11.56 6.54 3.94
N ILE A 16 11.69 5.45 3.17
CA ILE A 16 11.12 5.34 1.83
C ILE A 16 10.04 4.27 1.83
N VAL A 17 8.81 4.65 1.47
CA VAL A 17 7.72 3.70 1.20
C VAL A 17 7.75 3.35 -0.29
N SER A 18 7.83 2.06 -0.60
CA SER A 18 7.88 1.54 -1.97
C SER A 18 6.80 0.50 -2.23
N ASP A 19 6.12 0.60 -3.37
CA ASP A 19 5.17 -0.41 -3.84
C ASP A 19 5.08 -0.37 -5.37
N THR A 20 5.64 -1.38 -6.03
CA THR A 20 5.53 -1.56 -7.48
C THR A 20 4.27 -2.34 -7.80
N ILE A 21 3.24 -1.61 -8.22
CA ILE A 21 1.93 -2.17 -8.52
C ILE A 21 2.04 -3.12 -9.72
N PRO A 22 1.53 -4.36 -9.63
CA PRO A 22 1.54 -5.33 -10.72
C PRO A 22 1.02 -4.74 -12.03
N ALA A 23 1.73 -5.04 -13.13
CA ALA A 23 1.44 -4.46 -14.45
C ALA A 23 0.06 -4.85 -15.02
N ASN A 24 -0.56 -5.92 -14.52
CA ASN A 24 -1.93 -6.30 -14.88
C ASN A 24 -3.01 -5.43 -14.19
N ILE A 25 -2.64 -4.59 -13.23
CA ILE A 25 -3.49 -3.54 -12.68
C ILE A 25 -3.28 -2.27 -13.52
N THR A 26 -4.34 -1.82 -14.17
CA THR A 26 -4.31 -0.68 -15.11
C THR A 26 -4.96 0.57 -14.51
N GLY A 27 -4.69 1.75 -15.08
CA GLY A 27 -5.29 3.01 -14.62
C GLY A 27 -4.94 3.36 -13.18
N VAL A 28 -3.72 3.04 -12.75
CA VAL A 28 -3.29 3.21 -11.36
C VAL A 28 -3.21 4.69 -11.01
N SER A 29 -3.79 5.03 -9.86
CA SER A 29 -3.63 6.33 -9.21
C SER A 29 -3.51 6.11 -7.71
N TRP A 30 -2.81 7.01 -7.03
CA TRP A 30 -2.67 6.91 -5.59
C TRP A 30 -2.58 8.28 -4.92
N THR A 31 -3.06 8.35 -3.68
CA THR A 31 -2.99 9.56 -2.84
C THR A 31 -2.40 9.19 -1.49
N CYS A 32 -1.79 10.17 -0.82
CA CYS A 32 -1.30 9.98 0.54
C CYS A 32 -1.92 10.97 1.52
N VAL A 33 -2.19 10.48 2.74
CA VAL A 33 -2.55 11.30 3.90
C VAL A 33 -1.64 10.91 5.07
N ALA A 34 -1.09 11.92 5.76
CA ALA A 34 -0.23 11.73 6.91
C ALA A 34 -0.87 12.25 8.20
N SER A 35 -0.43 11.72 9.34
CA SER A 35 -0.84 12.13 10.68
C SER A 35 0.27 11.88 11.71
N GLY A 36 0.11 12.42 12.91
CA GLY A 36 1.09 12.24 13.99
C GLY A 36 2.44 12.91 13.72
N GLY A 37 2.45 14.01 12.95
CA GLY A 37 3.67 14.74 12.56
C GLY A 37 4.40 14.17 11.35
N ALA A 38 3.97 13.02 10.82
CA ALA A 38 4.50 12.50 9.58
C ALA A 38 4.11 13.38 8.38
N THR A 39 4.89 13.30 7.31
CA THR A 39 4.64 13.97 6.03
C THR A 39 4.81 12.99 4.89
N CYS A 40 3.96 13.09 3.87
CA CYS A 40 4.06 12.27 2.67
C CYS A 40 3.62 13.06 1.43
N THR A 41 4.05 12.59 0.27
CA THR A 41 3.76 13.20 -1.03
C THR A 41 2.94 12.22 -1.85
N GLY A 42 1.72 12.62 -2.24
CA GLY A 42 0.95 11.86 -3.24
C GLY A 42 1.67 11.85 -4.60
N GLY A 43 1.33 10.91 -5.46
CA GLY A 43 1.97 10.81 -6.78
C GLY A 43 1.12 10.08 -7.80
N THR A 44 1.72 9.79 -8.95
CA THR A 44 1.04 9.19 -10.10
C THR A 44 1.83 8.01 -10.65
N GLY A 45 1.15 7.11 -11.36
CA GLY A 45 1.77 5.95 -12.00
C GLY A 45 1.66 4.68 -11.17
N ASN A 46 2.32 3.63 -11.66
CA ASN A 46 2.18 2.26 -11.15
C ASN A 46 3.22 1.94 -10.06
N ASN A 47 3.89 2.96 -9.52
CA ASN A 47 4.89 2.80 -8.49
C ASN A 47 4.64 3.84 -7.39
N VAL A 48 4.40 3.39 -6.18
CA VAL A 48 4.52 4.24 -4.99
C VAL A 48 6.00 4.25 -4.64
N SER A 49 6.60 5.43 -4.62
CA SER A 49 7.98 5.64 -4.17
C SER A 49 8.03 7.00 -3.53
N ASP A 50 7.78 7.03 -2.23
CA ASP A 50 7.64 8.27 -1.46
C ASP A 50 8.67 8.29 -0.33
N THR A 51 9.42 9.40 -0.26
CA THR A 51 10.42 9.64 0.78
C THR A 51 9.77 10.51 1.85
N LEU A 52 9.63 9.96 3.05
CA LEU A 52 8.97 10.63 4.16
C LEU A 52 9.92 11.65 4.78
N THR A 53 9.81 12.93 4.40
CA THR A 53 10.69 14.00 4.93
C THR A 53 10.60 14.17 6.45
N SER A 54 9.46 13.79 7.03
CA SER A 54 9.27 13.62 8.46
C SER A 54 8.49 12.35 8.74
N PHE A 55 9.00 11.51 9.63
CA PHE A 55 8.39 10.28 10.10
C PHE A 55 8.76 10.01 11.58
N PRO A 56 8.20 10.83 12.50
CA PRO A 56 8.47 10.71 13.92
C PRO A 56 7.84 9.44 14.51
N VAL A 57 8.28 9.06 15.71
CA VAL A 57 7.68 7.95 16.47
C VAL A 57 6.18 8.16 16.64
N GLY A 58 5.39 7.14 16.31
CA GLY A 58 3.93 7.20 16.29
C GLY A 58 3.32 7.86 15.04
N GLY A 59 4.15 8.44 14.16
CA GLY A 59 3.73 8.98 12.87
C GLY A 59 3.14 7.91 11.95
N VAL A 60 2.13 8.30 11.18
CA VAL A 60 1.40 7.39 10.28
C VAL A 60 1.22 8.03 8.92
N VAL A 61 1.53 7.28 7.86
CA VAL A 61 1.21 7.63 6.47
C VAL A 61 0.32 6.54 5.86
N THR A 62 -0.72 6.97 5.16
CA THR A 62 -1.70 6.08 4.52
C THR A 62 -1.79 6.39 3.04
N TYR A 63 -1.47 5.40 2.20
CA TYR A 63 -1.61 5.48 0.75
C TYR A 63 -2.88 4.77 0.31
N THR A 64 -3.72 5.48 -0.45
CA THR A 64 -4.88 4.92 -1.11
C THR A 64 -4.56 4.70 -2.57
N VAL A 65 -4.21 3.45 -2.92
CA VAL A 65 -3.97 3.01 -4.31
C VAL A 65 -5.27 2.52 -4.93
N LYS A 66 -5.59 3.00 -6.13
CA LYS A 66 -6.73 2.58 -6.95
C LYS A 66 -6.23 2.12 -8.32
N GLY A 67 -6.91 1.14 -8.90
CA GLY A 67 -6.64 0.64 -10.24
C GLY A 67 -7.65 -0.43 -10.65
N ASN A 68 -7.53 -0.92 -11.89
CA ASN A 68 -8.44 -1.87 -12.50
C ASN A 68 -7.73 -3.20 -12.77
N LEU A 69 -8.25 -4.28 -12.19
CA LEU A 69 -7.84 -5.65 -12.49
C LEU A 69 -8.82 -6.27 -13.50
N ALA A 70 -8.30 -7.03 -14.47
CA ALA A 70 -9.12 -7.73 -15.46
C ALA A 70 -10.05 -8.78 -14.82
N LEU A 71 -11.18 -9.10 -15.46
CA LEU A 71 -12.08 -10.16 -15.00
C LEU A 71 -11.35 -11.51 -15.04
N LEU A 72 -11.60 -12.36 -14.05
CA LEU A 72 -10.97 -13.68 -13.89
C LEU A 72 -9.45 -13.64 -13.73
N ASP A 73 -8.89 -12.49 -13.33
CA ASP A 73 -7.47 -12.30 -13.09
C ASP A 73 -7.16 -12.20 -11.58
N SER A 74 -5.89 -12.28 -11.25
CA SER A 74 -5.36 -12.13 -9.89
C SER A 74 -4.08 -11.30 -9.88
N ALA A 75 -3.81 -10.65 -8.77
CA ALA A 75 -2.60 -9.88 -8.56
C ALA A 75 -2.07 -10.08 -7.16
N VAL A 76 -0.75 -10.24 -7.04
CA VAL A 76 -0.03 -10.22 -5.76
C VAL A 76 0.76 -8.93 -5.71
N ASN A 77 0.53 -8.15 -4.67
CA ASN A 77 1.14 -6.83 -4.50
C ASN A 77 1.87 -6.78 -3.16
N THR A 78 3.09 -6.21 -3.14
CA THR A 78 3.91 -6.10 -1.92
C THR A 78 4.40 -4.67 -1.77
N ALA A 79 4.04 -4.05 -0.66
CA ALA A 79 4.55 -2.74 -0.25
C ALA A 79 5.60 -2.92 0.84
N THR A 80 6.62 -2.07 0.84
CA THR A 80 7.68 -2.04 1.85
C THR A 80 7.91 -0.63 2.38
N VAL A 81 8.48 -0.55 3.58
CA VAL A 81 9.06 0.69 4.12
C VAL A 81 10.52 0.42 4.47
N THR A 82 11.42 1.22 3.93
CA THR A 82 12.85 1.10 4.17
C THR A 82 13.30 2.23 5.09
N PRO A 83 13.94 1.94 6.24
CA PRO A 83 14.51 2.95 7.11
C PRO A 83 15.56 3.82 6.38
N PRO A 84 15.74 5.09 6.78
CA PRO A 84 16.82 5.92 6.25
C PRO A 84 18.20 5.41 6.67
N ALA A 85 19.24 5.84 5.97
CA ALA A 85 20.61 5.47 6.31
C ALA A 85 20.98 5.87 7.75
N GLY A 86 21.56 4.94 8.51
CA GLY A 86 21.97 5.15 9.90
C GLY A 86 20.87 4.89 10.93
N VAL A 87 19.63 4.63 10.51
CA VAL A 87 18.54 4.16 11.38
C VAL A 87 18.33 2.67 11.14
N VAL A 88 18.27 1.90 12.22
CA VAL A 88 18.02 0.45 12.18
C VAL A 88 16.64 0.20 12.76
N ASP A 89 15.80 -0.50 12.00
CA ASP A 89 14.55 -1.04 12.54
C ASP A 89 14.84 -2.32 13.34
N PRO A 90 14.46 -2.39 14.63
CA PRO A 90 14.63 -3.60 15.43
C PRO A 90 13.86 -4.81 14.91
N ASP A 91 12.77 -4.62 14.15
CA ASP A 91 11.93 -5.68 13.60
C ASP A 91 11.72 -5.50 12.08
N ASN A 92 12.74 -5.85 11.31
CA ASN A 92 12.68 -5.80 9.85
C ASN A 92 11.59 -6.70 9.22
N ALA A 93 11.01 -7.66 9.96
CA ALA A 93 10.00 -8.55 9.41
C ALA A 93 8.66 -7.84 9.16
N ASN A 94 8.40 -6.73 9.85
CA ASN A 94 7.17 -5.95 9.71
C ASN A 94 7.28 -4.79 8.69
N ASN A 95 8.46 -4.62 8.08
CA ASN A 95 8.72 -3.59 7.05
C ASN A 95 8.21 -3.96 5.64
N SER A 96 7.37 -4.99 5.55
CA SER A 96 6.77 -5.48 4.31
C SER A 96 5.36 -6.01 4.55
N ALA A 97 4.47 -5.74 3.61
CA ALA A 97 3.10 -6.27 3.61
C ALA A 97 2.71 -6.72 2.19
N THR A 98 2.18 -7.94 2.09
CA THR A 98 1.75 -8.55 0.82
C THR A 98 0.26 -8.86 0.84
N VAL A 99 -0.42 -8.61 -0.28
CA VAL A 99 -1.83 -8.94 -0.48
C VAL A 99 -2.07 -9.62 -1.82
N SER A 100 -2.95 -10.62 -1.81
CA SER A 100 -3.46 -11.28 -3.03
C SER A 100 -4.88 -10.81 -3.32
N THR A 101 -5.11 -10.29 -4.51
CA THR A 101 -6.42 -9.83 -4.99
C THR A 101 -6.89 -10.73 -6.12
N TYR A 102 -8.18 -11.09 -6.11
CA TYR A 102 -8.81 -11.91 -7.14
C TYR A 102 -10.05 -11.19 -7.66
N ARG A 103 -10.24 -11.16 -8.98
CA ARG A 103 -11.48 -10.67 -9.58
C ARG A 103 -12.23 -11.84 -10.20
N ILE A 104 -13.27 -12.30 -9.51
CA ILE A 104 -14.06 -13.48 -9.92
C ILE A 104 -15.36 -13.08 -10.64
N LEU A 105 -15.89 -13.99 -11.46
CA LEU A 105 -17.25 -13.92 -12.00
C LEU A 105 -18.11 -14.96 -11.30
N LEU A 106 -19.25 -14.54 -10.76
CA LEU A 106 -20.25 -15.44 -10.19
C LEU A 106 -21.39 -15.65 -11.18
N MET A 107 -21.85 -16.88 -11.32
CA MET A 107 -22.99 -17.23 -12.17
C MET A 107 -24.30 -17.14 -11.38
N PRO A 108 -25.35 -16.49 -11.91
CA PRO A 108 -26.65 -16.53 -11.26
C PRO A 108 -27.36 -17.88 -11.51
N ILE A 109 -28.04 -18.40 -10.50
CA ILE A 109 -28.95 -19.55 -10.61
C ILE A 109 -30.37 -19.05 -10.29
N PHE A 110 -31.31 -19.33 -11.18
CA PHE A 110 -32.72 -18.97 -11.02
C PHE A 110 -33.58 -20.23 -10.85
N LYS A 111 -34.47 -20.24 -9.85
CA LYS A 111 -35.52 -21.26 -9.72
C LYS A 111 -36.88 -20.59 -9.91
N ASN A 112 -37.51 -20.85 -11.05
CA ASN A 112 -38.88 -20.39 -11.30
C ASN A 112 -39.87 -21.35 -10.60
N TYR A 113 -40.79 -20.80 -9.81
CA TYR A 113 -41.91 -21.53 -9.24
C TYR A 113 -43.20 -21.10 -9.96
N ARG A 114 -44.04 -22.06 -10.35
CA ARG A 114 -45.44 -21.83 -10.68
C ARG A 114 -46.28 -22.44 -9.54
N PRO A 115 -47.31 -21.72 -9.04
CA PRO A 115 -48.24 -22.27 -8.05
C PRO A 115 -49.02 -23.47 -8.59
#